data_AF-A0A0U2ND22-F1
#
_entry.id   AF-A0A0U2ND22-F1
#
_cell.length_a   1.000
_cell.length_b   1.000
_cell.length_c   1.000
_cell.angle_alpha   90.00
_cell.angle_beta   90.00
_cell.angle_gamma   90.00
#
_symmetry.space_group_name_H-M   'P 1'
#
loop_
_entity.id
_entity.type
_entity.pdbx_description
1 polymer ?
#
loop_
_entity_poly.entity_id
_entity_poly.type
_entity_poly.pdbx_seq_one_letter_code
_entity_poly.pdbx_strand_id
1 'polypeptide(L)'
;MGEIYTETLQQTYAWTAGTNIPIKIPRNNFIRKIRVQLIGTISNGGSSAVTLPSAPFPYNLVQTFNLSYEGSKTLYSVSGQGLGILMYYTTKGQNPAYPAPGTSVAAGGSVPLNVMWEFDLARFPATMVQNIILSILTGQAPSGVTVNANFVITITYERVTAQEIAAEGGLGADGEMPLATVLPKVIEFPTFNVPASSAPIHVAFLQPGQIYKKQLIYVINSSSGINNTDPTEYELKIVRGVPTDKLKVSWPALQAENQTEYQVAPYSSAVAIIDFKKYFNGDLDLTHAPSDSIEYDLALQNQDNVYSLFVSYVLPYYDQLAALPAQVAALIQQYIARQRRKIKR
;
A
#
# COMPACT_ATOMS: atom_id res chain seq x y z
N MET A 1 -17.83 6.83 -19.49
CA MET A 1 -16.60 6.89 -18.67
C MET A 1 -16.33 8.35 -18.47
N GLY A 2 -16.22 8.76 -17.22
CA GLY A 2 -16.13 10.15 -16.83
C GLY A 2 -14.88 10.84 -17.32
N GLU A 3 -14.96 12.16 -17.41
CA GLU A 3 -13.80 13.02 -17.67
C GLU A 3 -12.82 12.95 -16.48
N ILE A 4 -11.55 12.65 -16.74
CA ILE A 4 -10.52 12.55 -15.71
C ILE A 4 -9.71 13.84 -15.71
N TYR A 5 -9.59 14.46 -14.54
CA TYR A 5 -8.77 15.66 -14.35
C TYR A 5 -7.96 15.55 -13.05
N THR A 6 -6.89 16.33 -12.94
CA THR A 6 -5.98 16.28 -11.80
C THR A 6 -5.71 17.69 -11.29
N GLU A 7 -5.72 17.85 -9.97
CA GLU A 7 -5.51 19.12 -9.30
C GLU A 7 -4.53 18.94 -8.14
N THR A 8 -3.62 19.90 -7.95
CA THR A 8 -2.79 19.99 -6.76
C THR A 8 -3.46 20.93 -5.78
N LEU A 9 -3.61 20.50 -4.52
CA LEU A 9 -4.13 21.37 -3.48
C LEU A 9 -3.19 22.56 -3.27
N GLN A 10 -3.74 23.76 -3.20
CA GLN A 10 -2.96 24.97 -2.94
C GLN A 10 -2.32 24.95 -1.55
N GLN A 11 -3.03 24.39 -0.57
CA GLN A 11 -2.52 24.22 0.77
C GLN A 11 -1.47 23.10 0.81
N THR A 12 -0.28 23.44 1.30
CA THR A 12 0.78 22.49 1.64
C THR A 12 0.89 22.34 3.15
N TYR A 13 1.56 21.29 3.61
CA TYR A 13 1.69 20.98 5.04
C TYR A 13 3.15 20.79 5.39
N ALA A 14 3.69 21.61 6.30
CA ALA A 14 5.08 21.50 6.72
C ALA A 14 5.35 20.15 7.36
N TRP A 15 6.49 19.55 7.03
CA TRP A 15 6.99 18.37 7.71
C TRP A 15 7.60 18.80 9.05
N THR A 16 7.15 18.17 10.13
CA THR A 16 7.69 18.33 11.49
C THR A 16 7.84 16.95 12.09
N ALA A 17 8.89 16.67 12.86
CA ALA A 17 9.14 15.33 13.38
C ALA A 17 8.01 14.85 14.33
N GLY A 18 7.64 13.56 14.23
CA GLY A 18 6.71 12.91 15.16
C GLY A 18 5.33 13.57 15.28
N THR A 19 4.84 14.19 14.22
CA THR A 19 3.62 15.01 14.21
C THR A 19 2.53 14.35 13.35
N ASN A 20 1.29 14.34 13.86
CA ASN A 20 0.14 13.95 13.07
C ASN A 20 -0.41 15.15 12.29
N ILE A 21 -0.49 15.01 10.97
CA ILE A 21 -0.98 16.04 10.04
C ILE A 21 -2.27 15.51 9.38
N PRO A 22 -3.47 15.93 9.85
CA PRO A 22 -4.73 15.55 9.23
C PRO A 22 -5.04 16.44 8.02
N ILE A 23 -5.20 15.83 6.86
CA ILE A 23 -5.48 16.51 5.59
C ILE A 23 -6.89 16.12 5.13
N LYS A 24 -7.81 17.08 5.12
CA LYS A 24 -9.14 16.87 4.54
C LYS A 24 -9.05 16.87 3.02
N ILE A 25 -9.50 15.80 2.40
CA ILE A 25 -9.50 15.64 0.95
C ILE A 25 -10.80 16.25 0.39
N PRO A 26 -10.73 17.23 -0.53
CA PRO A 26 -11.93 17.78 -1.15
C PRO A 26 -12.73 16.72 -1.90
N ARG A 27 -14.05 16.80 -1.78
CA ARG A 27 -15.00 15.82 -2.32
C ARG A 27 -15.63 16.34 -3.61
N ASN A 28 -14.81 16.84 -4.52
CA ASN A 28 -15.29 17.55 -5.71
C ASN A 28 -15.97 16.61 -6.72
N ASN A 29 -15.40 15.42 -6.90
CA ASN A 29 -15.87 14.36 -7.79
C ASN A 29 -15.38 13.02 -7.25
N PHE A 30 -15.64 11.92 -7.97
CA PHE A 30 -15.09 10.62 -7.61
C PHE A 30 -13.57 10.66 -7.67
N ILE A 31 -12.88 10.00 -6.73
CA ILE A 31 -11.42 10.04 -6.63
C ILE A 31 -10.83 8.77 -7.21
N ARG A 32 -9.89 8.91 -8.15
CA ARG A 32 -9.17 7.78 -8.72
C ARG A 32 -7.88 7.46 -7.98
N LYS A 33 -7.16 8.50 -7.58
CA LYS A 33 -5.95 8.37 -6.78
C LYS A 33 -5.61 9.67 -6.08
N ILE A 34 -4.88 9.56 -4.97
CA ILE A 34 -4.26 10.67 -4.26
C ILE A 34 -2.76 10.44 -4.30
N ARG A 35 -1.99 11.46 -4.65
CA ARG A 35 -0.54 11.48 -4.61
C ARG A 35 -0.09 12.41 -3.49
N VAL A 36 0.87 11.95 -2.71
CA VAL A 36 1.55 12.72 -1.67
C VAL A 36 3.01 12.82 -2.04
N GLN A 37 3.56 14.03 -2.05
CA GLN A 37 4.99 14.24 -2.21
C GLN A 37 5.55 15.04 -1.04
N LEU A 38 6.62 14.55 -0.41
CA LEU A 38 7.41 15.31 0.54
C LEU A 38 8.54 16.01 -0.23
N ILE A 39 8.43 17.32 -0.41
CA ILE A 39 9.34 18.10 -1.26
C ILE A 39 10.01 19.21 -0.45
N GLY A 40 11.33 19.32 -0.56
CA GLY A 40 12.12 20.36 0.08
C GLY A 40 13.60 20.02 0.09
N THR A 41 14.27 20.22 1.21
CA THR A 41 15.69 19.90 1.40
C THR A 41 15.97 19.22 2.74
N ILE A 42 17.12 18.56 2.82
CA ILE A 42 17.71 18.10 4.08
C ILE A 42 19.02 18.85 4.27
N SER A 43 19.13 19.58 5.38
CA SER A 43 20.24 20.49 5.65
C SER A 43 21.11 20.01 6.80
N ASN A 44 22.42 20.23 6.71
CA ASN A 44 23.40 19.94 7.74
C ASN A 44 24.02 21.26 8.24
N GLY A 45 23.66 21.68 9.45
CA GLY A 45 24.25 22.85 10.11
C GLY A 45 25.55 22.57 10.85
N GLY A 46 26.02 21.32 10.87
CA GLY A 46 27.24 20.89 11.54
C GLY A 46 28.51 21.19 10.75
N SER A 47 29.66 21.05 11.42
CA SER A 47 31.00 21.29 10.87
C SER A 47 31.59 20.10 10.10
N SER A 48 31.01 18.91 10.22
CA SER A 48 31.37 17.70 9.46
C SER A 48 30.23 17.26 8.56
N ALA A 49 30.55 16.56 7.46
CA ALA A 49 29.54 15.97 6.60
C ALA A 49 28.79 14.85 7.34
N VAL A 50 27.48 14.77 7.13
CA VAL A 50 26.61 13.75 7.74
C VAL A 50 26.12 12.80 6.66
N THR A 51 26.29 11.50 6.86
CA THR A 51 25.74 10.47 5.97
C THR A 51 24.31 10.16 6.39
N LEU A 52 23.36 10.26 5.45
CA LEU A 52 21.96 9.94 5.71
C LEU A 52 21.79 8.43 5.95
N PRO A 53 20.75 8.02 6.69
CA PRO A 53 20.50 6.61 6.99
C PRO A 53 20.36 5.77 5.71
N SER A 54 20.62 4.47 5.85
CA SER A 54 20.32 3.48 4.82
C SER A 54 18.80 3.25 4.71
N ALA A 55 18.38 2.38 3.77
CA ALA A 55 16.99 1.97 3.66
C ALA A 55 16.44 1.54 5.03
N PRO A 56 15.22 1.93 5.42
CA PRO A 56 14.11 2.41 4.57
C PRO A 56 14.06 3.92 4.29
N PHE A 57 15.10 4.70 4.63
CA PHE A 57 15.18 6.10 4.22
C PHE A 57 15.19 6.23 2.68
N PRO A 58 14.49 7.22 2.08
CA PRO A 58 13.80 8.36 2.71
C PRO A 58 12.32 8.12 3.06
N TYR A 59 11.77 6.93 2.79
CA TYR A 59 10.34 6.67 3.00
C TYR A 59 9.91 6.73 4.47
N ASN A 60 10.80 6.37 5.40
CA ASN A 60 10.54 6.42 6.84
C ASN A 60 10.51 7.83 7.44
N LEU A 61 10.72 8.89 6.65
CA LEU A 61 10.37 10.27 7.05
C LEU A 61 8.85 10.41 7.28
N VAL A 62 8.05 9.48 6.77
CA VAL A 62 6.67 9.27 7.19
C VAL A 62 6.60 7.97 7.97
N GLN A 63 6.10 8.04 9.21
CA GLN A 63 5.89 6.88 10.05
C GLN A 63 4.70 6.08 9.52
N THR A 64 3.53 6.71 9.42
CA THR A 64 2.31 6.07 8.90
C THR A 64 1.43 7.00 8.08
N PHE A 65 0.68 6.37 7.18
CA PHE A 65 -0.44 6.95 6.47
C PHE A 65 -1.72 6.23 6.89
N ASN A 66 -2.76 7.03 7.14
CA ASN A 66 -4.12 6.54 7.29
C ASN A 66 -5.05 7.35 6.39
N LEU A 67 -5.65 6.72 5.40
CA LEU A 67 -6.70 7.32 4.57
C LEU A 67 -8.03 6.66 4.92
N SER A 68 -8.95 7.44 5.46
CA SER A 68 -10.27 6.96 5.86
C SER A 68 -11.36 7.95 5.45
N TYR A 69 -12.60 7.47 5.49
CA TYR A 69 -13.80 8.27 5.33
C TYR A 69 -14.78 7.94 6.45
N GLU A 70 -15.71 8.87 6.72
CA GLU A 70 -16.69 8.76 7.80
C GLU A 70 -16.08 8.53 9.20
N GLY A 71 -14.78 8.80 9.35
CA GLY A 71 -14.01 8.60 10.58
C GLY A 71 -13.69 7.14 10.94
N SER A 72 -14.46 6.16 10.45
CA SER A 72 -14.33 4.75 10.83
C SER A 72 -14.02 3.80 9.68
N LYS A 73 -14.30 4.18 8.43
CA LYS A 73 -14.12 3.30 7.27
C LYS A 73 -12.76 3.59 6.63
N THR A 74 -11.78 2.72 6.88
CA THR A 74 -10.40 2.89 6.41
C THR A 74 -10.17 2.26 5.03
N LEU A 75 -9.57 3.05 4.13
CA LEU A 75 -9.16 2.64 2.78
C LEU A 75 -7.68 2.25 2.75
N TYR A 76 -6.83 3.01 3.46
CA TYR A 76 -5.41 2.72 3.62
C TYR A 76 -4.99 2.84 5.08
N SER A 77 -4.21 1.88 5.57
CA SER A 77 -3.50 1.96 6.84
C SER A 77 -2.15 1.28 6.71
N VAL A 78 -1.12 2.07 6.41
CA VAL A 78 0.20 1.57 6.00
C VAL A 78 1.29 2.47 6.55
N SER A 79 2.48 1.94 6.78
CA SER A 79 3.65 2.78 7.06
C SER A 79 4.11 3.54 5.80
N GLY A 80 4.81 4.66 6.00
CA GLY A 80 5.47 5.36 4.88
C GLY A 80 6.50 4.46 4.20
N GLN A 81 7.20 3.64 4.97
CA GLN A 81 8.11 2.60 4.50
C GLN A 81 7.40 1.56 3.62
N GLY A 82 6.36 0.88 4.13
CA GLY A 82 5.67 -0.18 3.41
C GLY A 82 5.10 0.30 2.08
N LEU A 83 4.37 1.43 2.09
CA LEU A 83 3.84 2.01 0.86
C LEU A 83 4.95 2.51 -0.08
N GLY A 84 6.05 3.04 0.47
CA GLY A 84 7.21 3.46 -0.31
C GLY A 84 7.89 2.30 -1.05
N ILE A 85 8.02 1.16 -0.38
CA ILE A 85 8.54 -0.09 -0.98
C ILE A 85 7.56 -0.61 -2.04
N LEU A 86 6.26 -0.58 -1.77
CA LEU A 86 5.25 -0.95 -2.78
C LEU A 86 5.35 -0.02 -4.01
N MET A 87 5.55 1.28 -3.82
CA MET A 87 5.79 2.23 -4.91
C MET A 87 7.05 1.88 -5.69
N TYR A 88 8.15 1.51 -5.00
CA TYR A 88 9.38 1.09 -5.66
C TYR A 88 9.13 -0.06 -6.65
N TYR A 89 8.51 -1.16 -6.23
CA TYR A 89 8.26 -2.29 -7.12
C TYR A 89 7.29 -1.93 -8.27
N THR A 90 6.15 -1.33 -7.94
CA THR A 90 5.09 -1.05 -8.91
C THR A 90 5.43 0.04 -9.93
N THR A 91 6.52 0.77 -9.72
CA THR A 91 7.05 1.78 -10.65
C THR A 91 8.39 1.38 -11.28
N LYS A 92 8.80 0.12 -11.13
CA LYS A 92 10.09 -0.39 -11.65
C LYS A 92 11.31 0.35 -11.07
N GLY A 93 11.22 0.73 -9.79
CA GLY A 93 12.25 1.48 -9.07
C GLY A 93 12.37 2.95 -9.43
N GLN A 94 11.42 3.50 -10.19
CA GLN A 94 11.47 4.88 -10.70
C GLN A 94 10.66 5.88 -9.85
N ASN A 95 9.99 5.42 -8.79
CA ASN A 95 9.30 6.31 -7.86
C ASN A 95 10.28 7.34 -7.26
N PRO A 96 10.00 8.66 -7.30
CA PRO A 96 10.86 9.66 -6.69
C PRO A 96 11.12 9.37 -5.20
N ALA A 97 12.40 9.25 -4.85
CA ALA A 97 12.89 9.00 -3.50
C ALA A 97 14.29 9.58 -3.33
N TYR A 98 14.40 10.90 -3.51
CA TYR A 98 15.63 11.65 -3.31
C TYR A 98 15.68 12.22 -1.90
N PRO A 99 16.86 12.29 -1.27
CA PRO A 99 18.10 11.68 -1.73
C PRO A 99 18.08 10.16 -1.50
N ALA A 100 18.94 9.42 -2.22
CA ALA A 100 19.06 7.99 -2.01
C ALA A 100 19.62 7.67 -0.61
N PRO A 101 19.30 6.50 -0.02
CA PRO A 101 19.90 6.08 1.25
C PRO A 101 21.44 6.09 1.20
N GLY A 102 22.06 6.50 2.31
CA GLY A 102 23.53 6.66 2.39
C GLY A 102 24.11 7.91 1.71
N THR A 103 23.27 8.81 1.18
CA THR A 103 23.77 10.07 0.59
C THR A 103 24.41 10.96 1.66
N SER A 104 25.57 11.54 1.36
CA SER A 104 26.25 12.49 2.25
C SER A 104 25.72 13.92 2.08
N VAL A 105 25.43 14.59 3.19
CA VAL A 105 25.10 16.02 3.26
C VAL A 105 26.35 16.77 3.73
N ALA A 106 26.91 17.60 2.85
CA ALA A 106 28.12 18.38 3.15
C ALA A 106 27.93 19.27 4.40
N ALA A 107 29.02 19.51 5.14
CA ALA A 107 29.03 20.43 6.27
C ALA A 107 28.57 21.83 5.83
N GLY A 108 27.63 22.43 6.55
CA GLY A 108 27.01 23.72 6.19
C GLY A 108 26.17 23.70 4.90
N GLY A 109 25.95 22.53 4.29
CA GLY A 109 25.24 22.36 3.02
C GLY A 109 23.86 21.72 3.16
N SER A 110 23.22 21.44 2.02
CA SER A 110 21.96 20.71 1.95
C SER A 110 21.85 19.85 0.69
N VAL A 111 20.94 18.88 0.71
CA VAL A 111 20.59 18.02 -0.44
C VAL A 111 19.08 18.11 -0.72
N PRO A 112 18.63 17.90 -1.97
CA PRO A 112 17.21 17.93 -2.32
C PRO A 112 16.46 16.73 -1.73
N LEU A 113 15.24 16.98 -1.27
CA LEU A 113 14.29 15.98 -0.79
C LEU A 113 13.08 15.93 -1.72
N ASN A 114 12.78 14.76 -2.27
CA ASN A 114 11.56 14.49 -3.04
C ASN A 114 11.19 13.01 -2.90
N VAL A 115 10.17 12.73 -2.10
CA VAL A 115 9.67 11.37 -1.86
C VAL A 115 8.19 11.31 -2.21
N MET A 116 7.76 10.28 -2.95
CA MET A 116 6.38 10.17 -3.42
C MET A 116 5.68 8.89 -2.93
N TRP A 117 4.39 9.02 -2.62
CA TRP A 117 3.45 7.92 -2.39
C TRP A 117 2.19 8.15 -3.24
N GLU A 118 1.58 7.08 -3.74
CA GLU A 118 0.28 7.11 -4.42
C GLU A 118 -0.69 6.16 -3.72
N PHE A 119 -1.95 6.57 -3.62
CA PHE A 119 -3.06 5.83 -3.05
C PHE A 119 -4.07 5.59 -4.16
N ASP A 120 -4.07 4.42 -4.79
CA ASP A 120 -5.05 4.10 -5.83
C ASP A 120 -6.43 3.82 -5.21
N LEU A 121 -7.42 4.61 -5.60
CA LEU A 121 -8.78 4.60 -5.06
C LEU A 121 -9.82 3.99 -6.02
N ALA A 122 -9.34 3.31 -7.06
CA ALA A 122 -10.12 2.87 -8.22
C ALA A 122 -10.92 4.01 -8.87
N ARG A 123 -12.17 4.19 -8.42
CA ARG A 123 -13.06 5.31 -8.70
C ARG A 123 -13.98 5.47 -7.47
N PHE A 124 -13.38 5.89 -6.36
CA PHE A 124 -14.03 6.01 -5.06
C PHE A 124 -15.15 7.07 -5.09
N PRO A 125 -16.38 6.75 -4.60
CA PRO A 125 -17.53 7.66 -4.62
C PRO A 125 -17.44 8.78 -3.57
N ALA A 126 -16.38 9.59 -3.67
CA ALA A 126 -16.03 10.62 -2.70
C ALA A 126 -17.13 11.66 -2.43
N THR A 127 -17.93 12.00 -3.44
CA THR A 127 -19.04 12.94 -3.31
C THR A 127 -20.21 12.39 -2.49
N MET A 128 -20.31 11.07 -2.36
CA MET A 128 -21.43 10.38 -1.70
C MET A 128 -21.13 10.01 -0.24
N VAL A 129 -19.85 10.01 0.15
CA VAL A 129 -19.41 9.76 1.53
C VAL A 129 -19.06 11.06 2.27
N GLN A 130 -18.91 10.97 3.58
CA GLN A 130 -18.48 12.10 4.41
C GLN A 130 -17.01 12.03 4.81
N ASN A 131 -16.41 13.19 5.05
CA ASN A 131 -15.12 13.37 5.72
C ASN A 131 -14.01 12.40 5.28
N ILE A 132 -13.50 12.58 4.06
CA ILE A 132 -12.29 11.88 3.61
C ILE A 132 -11.08 12.59 4.22
N ILE A 133 -10.33 11.88 5.05
CA ILE A 133 -9.16 12.41 5.75
C ILE A 133 -7.97 11.52 5.48
N LEU A 134 -6.91 12.13 4.94
CA LEU A 134 -5.58 11.55 4.91
C LEU A 134 -4.81 12.06 6.13
N SER A 135 -4.61 11.20 7.13
CA SER A 135 -3.74 11.49 8.27
C SER A 135 -2.33 11.00 7.98
N ILE A 136 -1.37 11.91 8.04
CA ILE A 136 0.06 11.62 7.87
C ILE A 136 0.72 11.75 9.25
N LEU A 137 1.17 10.65 9.83
CA LEU A 137 2.05 10.69 10.99
C LEU A 137 3.48 10.72 10.48
N THR A 138 4.16 11.84 10.65
CA THR A 138 5.56 11.98 10.25
C THR A 138 6.48 11.14 11.14
N GLY A 139 7.57 10.67 10.56
CA GLY A 139 8.64 9.97 11.27
C GLY A 139 9.57 10.93 11.99
N GLN A 140 10.76 10.44 12.30
CA GLN A 140 11.82 11.22 12.92
C GLN A 140 12.73 11.86 11.88
N ALA A 141 13.35 12.98 12.24
CA ALA A 141 14.42 13.55 11.42
C ALA A 141 15.66 12.65 11.53
N PRO A 142 16.43 12.45 10.45
CA PRO A 142 17.70 11.76 10.56
C PRO A 142 18.66 12.51 11.49
N SER A 143 19.51 11.77 12.21
CA SER A 143 20.45 12.37 13.16
C SER A 143 21.42 13.33 12.47
N GLY A 144 21.69 14.48 13.11
CA GLY A 144 22.67 15.47 12.62
C GLY A 144 22.20 16.35 11.45
N VAL A 145 20.96 16.20 10.98
CA VAL A 145 20.39 17.00 9.89
C VAL A 145 18.98 17.48 10.22
N THR A 146 18.51 18.49 9.49
CA THR A 146 17.15 19.01 9.59
C THR A 146 16.41 18.81 8.27
N VAL A 147 15.19 18.31 8.35
CA VAL A 147 14.29 18.18 7.19
C VAL A 147 13.49 19.47 7.03
N ASN A 148 13.68 20.17 5.92
CA ASN A 148 12.98 21.41 5.58
C ASN A 148 12.11 21.17 4.35
N ALA A 149 10.92 20.60 4.55
CA ALA A 149 10.07 20.17 3.45
C ALA A 149 8.58 20.34 3.74
N ASN A 150 7.79 20.30 2.68
CA ASN A 150 6.34 20.34 2.74
C ASN A 150 5.74 19.14 2.01
N PHE A 151 4.62 18.65 2.52
CA PHE A 151 3.74 17.76 1.80
C PHE A 151 2.94 18.54 0.77
N VAL A 152 3.04 18.09 -0.48
CA VAL A 152 2.24 18.53 -1.62
C VAL A 152 1.29 17.40 -2.00
N ILE A 153 0.00 17.72 -2.09
CA ILE A 153 -1.07 16.74 -2.32
C ILE A 153 -1.68 16.99 -3.69
N THR A 154 -1.67 15.96 -4.54
CA THR A 154 -2.27 16.00 -5.87
C THR A 154 -3.35 14.93 -5.98
N ILE A 155 -4.54 15.32 -6.41
CA ILE A 155 -5.71 14.44 -6.48
C ILE A 155 -6.12 14.29 -7.94
N THR A 156 -6.29 13.05 -8.39
CA THR A 156 -6.89 12.75 -9.68
C THR A 156 -8.37 12.39 -9.48
N TYR A 157 -9.25 13.20 -10.06
CA TYR A 157 -10.69 13.01 -10.04
C TYR A 157 -11.20 12.37 -11.33
N GLU A 158 -12.39 11.78 -11.27
CA GLU A 158 -13.20 11.35 -12.42
C GLU A 158 -14.60 11.95 -12.25
N ARG A 159 -15.07 12.77 -13.21
CA ARG A 159 -16.43 13.32 -13.23
C ARG A 159 -17.41 12.21 -13.56
N VAL A 160 -18.24 11.82 -12.60
CA VAL A 160 -19.23 10.74 -12.81
C VAL A 160 -20.63 11.33 -12.72
N THR A 161 -21.43 11.13 -13.76
CA THR A 161 -22.82 11.61 -13.79
C THR A 161 -23.79 10.57 -13.22
N ALA A 162 -25.01 11.02 -12.87
CA ALA A 162 -26.07 10.11 -12.44
C ALA A 162 -26.44 9.08 -13.53
N GLN A 163 -26.39 9.48 -14.81
CA GLN A 163 -26.64 8.59 -15.94
C GLN A 163 -25.57 7.50 -16.05
N GLU A 164 -24.30 7.83 -15.78
CA GLU A 164 -23.22 6.83 -15.74
C GLU A 164 -23.40 5.86 -14.58
N ILE A 165 -23.78 6.34 -13.40
CA ILE A 165 -24.10 5.46 -12.25
C ILE A 165 -25.25 4.51 -12.61
N ALA A 166 -26.32 5.02 -13.23
CA ALA A 166 -27.45 4.20 -13.67
C ALA A 166 -27.04 3.13 -14.69
N ALA A 167 -26.18 3.47 -15.65
CA ALA A 167 -25.65 2.52 -16.64
C ALA A 167 -24.75 1.43 -16.05
N GLU A 168 -24.25 1.64 -14.83
CA GLU A 168 -23.39 0.70 -14.09
C GLU A 168 -24.16 -0.09 -13.03
N GLY A 169 -25.49 -0.12 -13.12
CA GLY A 169 -26.35 -0.86 -12.20
C GLY A 169 -26.98 -0.01 -11.09
N GLY A 170 -26.83 1.32 -11.16
CA GLY A 170 -27.38 2.21 -10.17
C GLY A 170 -26.62 2.17 -8.85
N LEU A 171 -27.35 2.34 -7.76
CA LEU A 171 -26.82 2.31 -6.39
C LEU A 171 -26.95 0.90 -5.79
N GLY A 172 -26.16 0.63 -4.76
CA GLY A 172 -26.33 -0.58 -3.95
C GLY A 172 -27.55 -0.54 -3.04
N ALA A 173 -27.69 -1.59 -2.21
CA ALA A 173 -28.87 -1.88 -1.37
C ALA A 173 -29.34 -0.70 -0.52
N ASP A 174 -28.39 0.00 0.08
CA ASP A 174 -28.59 1.08 1.04
C ASP A 174 -28.60 2.47 0.37
N GLY A 175 -28.33 2.53 -0.93
CA GLY A 175 -28.23 3.80 -1.67
C GLY A 175 -26.99 4.64 -1.35
N GLU A 176 -26.02 4.15 -0.57
CA GLU A 176 -24.85 4.94 -0.15
C GLU A 176 -23.84 5.15 -1.30
N MET A 177 -23.61 4.11 -2.11
CA MET A 177 -22.61 4.10 -3.18
C MET A 177 -23.15 3.40 -4.44
N PRO A 178 -22.52 3.60 -5.61
CA PRO A 178 -22.84 2.83 -6.81
C PRO A 178 -22.68 1.32 -6.58
N LEU A 179 -23.53 0.51 -7.20
CA LEU A 179 -23.48 -0.96 -7.08
C LEU A 179 -22.11 -1.52 -7.50
N ALA A 180 -21.52 -0.96 -8.57
CA ALA A 180 -20.21 -1.34 -9.10
C ALA A 180 -19.00 -0.74 -8.33
N THR A 181 -19.18 -0.34 -7.07
CA THR A 181 -18.09 0.24 -6.26
C THR A 181 -17.04 -0.81 -5.90
N VAL A 182 -15.77 -0.41 -6.01
CA VAL A 182 -14.63 -1.19 -5.54
C VAL A 182 -13.85 -0.30 -4.57
N LEU A 183 -13.89 -0.62 -3.29
CA LEU A 183 -13.17 0.11 -2.26
C LEU A 183 -11.78 -0.51 -2.09
N PRO A 184 -10.67 0.23 -2.28
CA PRO A 184 -9.38 -0.27 -1.86
C PRO A 184 -9.39 -0.49 -0.34
N LYS A 185 -8.73 -1.55 0.09
CA LYS A 185 -8.49 -1.86 1.49
C LYS A 185 -7.04 -2.31 1.62
N VAL A 186 -6.14 -1.33 1.64
CA VAL A 186 -4.70 -1.55 1.65
C VAL A 186 -4.20 -1.40 3.07
N ILE A 187 -3.92 -2.53 3.73
CA ILE A 187 -3.66 -2.58 5.17
C ILE A 187 -2.34 -3.30 5.42
N GLU A 188 -1.55 -2.73 6.33
CA GLU A 188 -0.32 -3.32 6.82
C GLU A 188 -0.50 -3.87 8.23
N PHE A 189 -0.12 -5.13 8.42
CA PHE A 189 -0.10 -5.80 9.71
C PHE A 189 1.35 -6.08 10.13
N PRO A 190 1.78 -5.59 11.30
CA PRO A 190 3.04 -6.01 11.90
C PRO A 190 2.83 -7.30 12.71
N THR A 191 3.74 -8.24 12.53
CA THR A 191 3.92 -9.40 13.41
C THR A 191 5.30 -9.30 14.06
N PHE A 192 5.32 -9.24 15.38
CA PHE A 192 6.56 -9.02 16.14
C PHE A 192 7.18 -10.33 16.59
N ASN A 193 8.50 -10.36 16.70
CA ASN A 193 9.26 -11.47 17.28
C ASN A 193 8.98 -12.83 16.61
N VAL A 194 8.90 -12.86 15.28
CA VAL A 194 8.79 -14.11 14.53
C VAL A 194 10.11 -14.88 14.71
N PRO A 195 10.11 -16.09 15.29
CA PRO A 195 11.35 -16.75 15.68
C PRO A 195 12.15 -17.25 14.47
N ALA A 196 13.47 -17.38 14.67
CA ALA A 196 14.35 -17.98 13.67
C ALA A 196 13.99 -19.46 13.46
N SER A 197 13.99 -19.90 12.21
CA SER A 197 13.70 -21.28 11.84
C SER A 197 14.25 -21.60 10.45
N SER A 198 14.75 -22.83 10.26
CA SER A 198 15.16 -23.34 8.95
C SER A 198 13.98 -23.83 8.09
N ALA A 199 12.81 -24.03 8.70
CA ALA A 199 11.57 -24.37 8.01
C ALA A 199 10.54 -23.24 8.21
N PRO A 200 9.67 -22.96 7.23
CA PRO A 200 8.62 -21.96 7.42
C PRO A 200 7.77 -22.28 8.64
N ILE A 201 7.59 -21.26 9.48
CA ILE A 201 6.71 -21.31 10.64
C ILE A 201 5.61 -20.27 10.49
N HIS A 202 4.47 -20.55 11.12
CA HIS A 202 3.31 -19.66 11.13
C HIS A 202 3.69 -18.23 11.53
N VAL A 203 3.35 -17.26 10.66
CA VAL A 203 3.51 -15.83 10.96
C VAL A 203 2.15 -15.22 11.27
N ALA A 204 1.20 -15.33 10.34
CA ALA A 204 -0.16 -14.82 10.54
C ALA A 204 -1.15 -15.38 9.52
N PHE A 205 -2.44 -15.30 9.87
CA PHE A 205 -3.54 -15.60 8.97
C PHE A 205 -3.94 -14.40 8.10
N LEU A 206 -4.49 -14.70 6.92
CA LEU A 206 -5.20 -13.72 6.09
C LEU A 206 -6.64 -13.64 6.59
N GLN A 207 -7.01 -12.50 7.18
CA GLN A 207 -8.39 -12.26 7.63
C GLN A 207 -9.39 -12.26 6.46
N PRO A 208 -10.61 -12.78 6.64
CA PRO A 208 -11.64 -12.77 5.61
C PRO A 208 -12.29 -11.38 5.44
N GLY A 209 -13.31 -11.30 4.58
CA GLY A 209 -14.06 -10.07 4.31
C GLY A 209 -13.42 -9.14 3.28
N GLN A 210 -12.50 -9.65 2.46
CA GLN A 210 -11.85 -8.90 1.38
C GLN A 210 -11.27 -9.83 0.30
N ILE A 211 -10.95 -9.23 -0.85
CA ILE A 211 -10.28 -9.89 -1.96
C ILE A 211 -8.84 -9.41 -2.03
N TYR A 212 -7.89 -10.34 -1.86
CA TYR A 212 -6.46 -10.08 -1.84
C TYR A 212 -5.87 -10.14 -3.24
N LYS A 213 -5.20 -9.06 -3.65
CA LYS A 213 -4.56 -8.97 -4.98
C LYS A 213 -3.09 -9.33 -4.94
N LYS A 214 -2.37 -8.75 -3.98
CA LYS A 214 -0.95 -9.04 -3.71
C LYS A 214 -0.60 -8.75 -2.26
N GLN A 215 0.46 -9.37 -1.77
CA GLN A 215 1.03 -9.17 -0.44
C GLN A 215 2.49 -8.74 -0.59
N LEU A 216 2.85 -7.57 -0.05
CA LEU A 216 4.22 -7.15 0.16
C LEU A 216 4.64 -7.60 1.56
N ILE A 217 5.76 -8.30 1.65
CA ILE A 217 6.36 -8.70 2.93
C ILE A 217 7.74 -8.10 3.03
N TYR A 218 8.06 -7.58 4.21
CA TYR A 218 9.42 -7.21 4.54
C TYR A 218 9.77 -7.51 6.00
N VAL A 219 11.03 -7.89 6.22
CA VAL A 219 11.57 -8.28 7.52
C VAL A 219 12.53 -7.21 8.04
N ILE A 220 12.40 -6.83 9.30
CA ILE A 220 13.24 -5.82 9.96
C ILE A 220 14.07 -6.46 11.06
N ASN A 221 15.36 -6.52 10.79
CA ASN A 221 16.36 -6.94 11.75
C ASN A 221 16.72 -5.81 12.70
N SER A 222 16.83 -6.12 13.98
CA SER A 222 17.16 -5.14 15.02
C SER A 222 18.52 -4.45 14.81
N SER A 223 19.46 -5.12 14.14
CA SER A 223 20.84 -4.63 13.92
C SER A 223 21.04 -3.98 12.55
N SER A 224 20.54 -4.61 11.48
CA SER A 224 20.76 -4.16 10.10
C SER A 224 19.54 -3.47 9.47
N GLY A 225 18.46 -3.29 10.24
CA GLY A 225 17.20 -2.73 9.74
C GLY A 225 16.61 -3.62 8.64
N ILE A 226 16.18 -3.02 7.53
CA ILE A 226 15.65 -3.75 6.37
C ILE A 226 16.74 -4.38 5.49
N ASN A 227 18.02 -4.06 5.73
CA ASN A 227 19.13 -4.55 4.91
C ASN A 227 19.72 -5.84 5.50
N ASN A 228 18.85 -6.84 5.66
CA ASN A 228 19.19 -8.16 6.15
C ASN A 228 18.85 -9.24 5.12
N THR A 229 19.37 -10.45 5.33
CA THR A 229 19.09 -11.64 4.50
C THR A 229 18.40 -12.71 5.35
N ASP A 230 17.65 -12.30 6.37
CA ASP A 230 17.02 -13.22 7.31
C ASP A 230 15.92 -14.08 6.66
N PRO A 231 15.02 -13.56 5.79
CA PRO A 231 14.04 -14.42 5.15
C PRO A 231 14.68 -15.35 4.11
N THR A 232 14.51 -16.66 4.29
CA THR A 232 15.09 -17.69 3.40
C THR A 232 14.04 -18.50 2.64
N GLU A 233 12.84 -18.66 3.19
CA GLU A 233 11.73 -19.38 2.56
C GLU A 233 10.39 -18.72 2.93
N TYR A 234 9.48 -18.67 1.96
CA TYR A 234 8.11 -18.22 2.14
C TYR A 234 7.15 -19.35 1.79
N GLU A 235 6.10 -19.48 2.59
CA GLU A 235 5.04 -20.45 2.35
C GLU A 235 3.66 -19.81 2.53
N LEU A 236 2.74 -20.10 1.61
CA LEU A 236 1.33 -19.75 1.69
C LEU A 236 0.51 -21.03 1.73
N LYS A 237 -0.19 -21.25 2.83
CA LYS A 237 -0.82 -22.52 3.14
C LYS A 237 -2.31 -22.36 3.40
N ILE A 238 -3.11 -23.23 2.77
CA ILE A 238 -4.51 -23.40 3.13
C ILE A 238 -4.55 -24.37 4.30
N VAL A 239 -5.05 -23.90 5.45
CA VAL A 239 -5.11 -24.68 6.70
C VAL A 239 -6.45 -25.39 6.84
N ARG A 240 -7.52 -24.75 6.38
CA ARG A 240 -8.89 -25.27 6.52
C ARG A 240 -9.25 -26.19 5.36
N GLY A 241 -9.72 -27.39 5.70
CA GLY A 241 -9.99 -28.46 4.74
C GLY A 241 -8.83 -29.46 4.72
N VAL A 242 -8.42 -29.90 3.54
CA VAL A 242 -7.18 -30.67 3.38
C VAL A 242 -6.01 -29.68 3.32
N PRO A 243 -5.08 -29.69 4.30
CA PRO A 243 -3.95 -28.77 4.30
C PRO A 243 -3.20 -28.84 2.98
N THR A 244 -3.05 -27.69 2.32
CA THR A 244 -2.46 -27.62 0.98
C THR A 244 -1.56 -26.39 0.86
N ASP A 245 -0.31 -26.63 0.52
CA ASP A 245 0.64 -25.57 0.22
C ASP A 245 0.26 -25.00 -1.15
N LYS A 246 -0.11 -23.73 -1.20
CA LYS A 246 -0.38 -23.02 -2.46
C LYS A 246 0.89 -22.45 -3.06
N LEU A 247 1.82 -22.07 -2.19
CA LEU A 247 3.14 -21.64 -2.57
C LEU A 247 4.11 -22.10 -1.48
N LYS A 248 5.24 -22.68 -1.89
CA LYS A 248 6.39 -22.93 -1.04
C LYS A 248 7.63 -22.66 -1.88
N VAL A 249 8.33 -21.58 -1.57
CA VAL A 249 9.40 -21.06 -2.44
C VAL A 249 10.51 -20.42 -1.63
N SER A 250 11.76 -20.68 -2.02
CA SER A 250 12.90 -19.98 -1.44
C SER A 250 12.81 -18.48 -1.69
N TRP A 251 13.27 -17.67 -0.75
CA TRP A 251 13.24 -16.22 -0.85
C TRP A 251 13.96 -15.68 -2.10
N PRO A 252 15.15 -16.17 -2.49
CA PRO A 252 15.79 -15.73 -3.73
C PRO A 252 14.95 -16.02 -4.99
N ALA A 253 14.22 -17.14 -5.02
CA ALA A 253 13.33 -17.46 -6.15
C ALA A 253 12.09 -16.56 -6.16
N LEU A 254 11.54 -16.20 -5.01
CA LEU A 254 10.45 -15.21 -4.92
C LEU A 254 10.92 -13.83 -5.41
N GLN A 255 12.12 -13.40 -5.03
CA GLN A 255 12.74 -12.16 -5.52
C GLN A 255 13.04 -12.22 -7.02
N ALA A 256 13.42 -13.39 -7.57
CA ALA A 256 13.60 -13.58 -9.01
C ALA A 256 12.26 -13.47 -9.77
N GLU A 257 11.17 -13.96 -9.20
CA GLU A 257 9.84 -13.70 -9.75
C GLU A 257 9.52 -12.19 -9.75
N ASN A 258 9.84 -11.48 -8.67
CA ASN A 258 9.63 -10.03 -8.60
C ASN A 258 10.47 -9.27 -9.62
N GLN A 259 11.73 -9.67 -9.85
CA GLN A 259 12.57 -9.12 -10.89
C GLN A 259 11.91 -9.26 -12.28
N THR A 260 11.20 -10.37 -12.52
CA THR A 260 10.49 -10.60 -13.78
C THR A 260 9.18 -9.81 -13.88
N GLU A 261 8.36 -9.83 -12.83
CA GLU A 261 7.05 -9.14 -12.81
C GLU A 261 7.20 -7.61 -12.80
N TYR A 262 8.10 -7.10 -11.97
CA TYR A 262 8.27 -5.67 -11.71
C TYR A 262 9.45 -5.06 -12.46
N GLN A 263 10.29 -5.87 -13.11
CA GLN A 263 11.39 -5.40 -13.98
C GLN A 263 12.35 -4.46 -13.24
N VAL A 264 12.62 -4.76 -11.97
CA VAL A 264 13.47 -3.99 -11.06
C VAL A 264 14.16 -4.94 -10.09
N ALA A 265 15.38 -4.57 -9.67
CA ALA A 265 16.09 -5.25 -8.59
C ALA A 265 15.24 -5.31 -7.31
N PRO A 266 15.48 -6.28 -6.42
CA PRO A 266 14.86 -6.27 -5.10
C PRO A 266 15.17 -4.97 -4.34
N TYR A 267 14.18 -4.43 -3.63
CA TYR A 267 14.38 -3.22 -2.81
C TYR A 267 15.49 -3.42 -1.76
N SER A 268 15.44 -4.56 -1.07
CA SER A 268 16.52 -5.14 -0.28
C SER A 268 16.35 -6.67 -0.29
N SER A 269 17.32 -7.40 0.23
CA SER A 269 17.24 -8.86 0.40
C SER A 269 16.16 -9.30 1.39
N ALA A 270 15.60 -8.39 2.20
CA ALA A 270 14.56 -8.71 3.18
C ALA A 270 13.14 -8.48 2.67
N VAL A 271 12.95 -8.19 1.37
CA VAL A 271 11.66 -7.73 0.81
C VAL A 271 11.23 -8.56 -0.39
N ALA A 272 9.96 -8.95 -0.44
CA ALA A 272 9.36 -9.57 -1.62
C ALA A 272 7.85 -9.29 -1.73
N ILE A 273 7.29 -9.45 -2.93
CA ILE A 273 5.86 -9.36 -3.23
C ILE A 273 5.35 -10.71 -3.74
N ILE A 274 4.18 -11.11 -3.26
CA ILE A 274 3.43 -12.28 -3.72
C ILE A 274 2.20 -11.80 -4.48
N ASP A 275 2.11 -12.11 -5.77
CA ASP A 275 0.93 -11.83 -6.59
C ASP A 275 -0.04 -13.02 -6.56
N PHE A 276 -1.09 -12.95 -5.72
CA PHE A 276 -2.04 -14.07 -5.53
C PHE A 276 -2.64 -14.59 -6.85
N LYS A 277 -2.87 -13.70 -7.83
CA LYS A 277 -3.35 -14.04 -9.18
C LYS A 277 -2.50 -15.07 -9.95
N LYS A 278 -1.26 -15.34 -9.53
CA LYS A 278 -0.38 -16.35 -10.14
C LYS A 278 -0.56 -17.74 -9.53
N TYR A 279 -1.06 -17.80 -8.30
CA TYR A 279 -1.20 -19.01 -7.51
C TYR A 279 -2.67 -19.44 -7.35
N PHE A 280 -3.60 -18.56 -7.73
CA PHE A 280 -5.04 -18.77 -7.79
C PHE A 280 -5.58 -18.35 -9.17
N ASN A 281 -6.77 -18.83 -9.55
CA ASN A 281 -7.44 -18.39 -10.77
C ASN A 281 -8.09 -17.02 -10.57
N GLY A 282 -7.28 -15.96 -10.66
CA GLY A 282 -7.66 -14.59 -10.32
C GLY A 282 -7.20 -14.18 -8.91
N ASP A 283 -7.66 -13.02 -8.45
CA ASP A 283 -7.34 -12.52 -7.10
C ASP A 283 -7.88 -13.49 -6.03
N LEU A 284 -7.23 -13.55 -4.86
CA LEU A 284 -7.62 -14.45 -3.76
C LEU A 284 -8.82 -13.88 -2.99
N ASP A 285 -10.01 -14.40 -3.28
CA ASP A 285 -11.25 -13.97 -2.65
C ASP A 285 -11.49 -14.69 -1.31
N LEU A 286 -11.45 -13.92 -0.22
CA LEU A 286 -11.79 -14.38 1.13
C LEU A 286 -13.00 -13.64 1.69
N THR A 287 -13.86 -13.08 0.84
CA THR A 287 -15.04 -12.30 1.26
C THR A 287 -15.93 -13.08 2.22
N HIS A 288 -16.24 -14.34 1.87
CA HIS A 288 -17.07 -15.26 2.68
C HIS A 288 -16.31 -16.48 3.18
N ALA A 289 -14.97 -16.48 3.07
CA ALA A 289 -14.17 -17.54 3.64
C ALA A 289 -14.24 -17.47 5.18
N PRO A 290 -14.22 -18.61 5.88
CA PRO A 290 -14.07 -18.57 7.33
C PRO A 290 -12.71 -17.99 7.75
N SER A 291 -12.62 -17.49 8.99
CA SER A 291 -11.34 -17.04 9.56
C SER A 291 -10.29 -18.16 9.53
N ASP A 292 -9.01 -17.78 9.52
CA ASP A 292 -7.90 -18.71 9.71
C ASP A 292 -7.86 -19.85 8.67
N SER A 293 -8.39 -19.59 7.48
CA SER A 293 -8.42 -20.57 6.39
C SER A 293 -7.13 -20.60 5.59
N ILE A 294 -6.42 -19.47 5.53
CA ILE A 294 -5.16 -19.31 4.80
C ILE A 294 -4.19 -18.56 5.70
N GLU A 295 -2.98 -19.11 5.83
CA GLU A 295 -1.86 -18.51 6.56
C GLU A 295 -0.68 -18.28 5.64
N TYR A 296 0.20 -17.37 6.04
CA TYR A 296 1.52 -17.26 5.46
C TYR A 296 2.59 -17.46 6.53
N ASP A 297 3.65 -18.12 6.12
CA ASP A 297 4.72 -18.61 6.96
C ASP A 297 6.07 -18.10 6.42
N LEU A 298 7.04 -17.97 7.31
CA LEU A 298 8.40 -17.56 6.97
C LEU A 298 9.44 -18.43 7.67
N ALA A 299 10.51 -18.74 6.98
CA ALA A 299 11.76 -19.21 7.57
C ALA A 299 12.71 -18.02 7.68
N LEU A 300 13.12 -17.70 8.91
CA LEU A 300 14.00 -16.56 9.21
C LEU A 300 15.33 -17.04 9.83
N GLN A 301 16.44 -16.41 9.48
CA GLN A 301 17.75 -16.71 10.09
C GLN A 301 17.89 -16.15 11.51
N ASN A 302 17.23 -15.03 11.79
CA ASN A 302 17.17 -14.40 13.11
C ASN A 302 15.70 -14.18 13.52
N GLN A 303 15.48 -13.98 14.82
CA GLN A 303 14.16 -13.58 15.31
C GLN A 303 13.95 -12.09 15.07
N ASP A 304 12.98 -11.76 14.21
CA ASP A 304 12.78 -10.40 13.71
C ASP A 304 11.31 -10.02 13.61
N ASN A 305 11.06 -8.76 13.25
CA ASN A 305 9.71 -8.26 13.01
C ASN A 305 9.37 -8.38 11.53
N VAL A 306 8.19 -8.89 11.24
CA VAL A 306 7.67 -9.06 9.89
C VAL A 306 6.53 -8.08 9.68
N TYR A 307 6.55 -7.36 8.57
CA TYR A 307 5.47 -6.47 8.18
C TYR A 307 4.87 -6.99 6.88
N SER A 308 3.55 -7.16 6.90
CA SER A 308 2.79 -7.63 5.75
C SER A 308 1.80 -6.57 5.30
N LEU A 309 2.11 -5.91 4.18
CA LEU A 309 1.24 -4.95 3.52
C LEU A 309 0.43 -5.66 2.44
N PHE A 310 -0.88 -5.73 2.64
CA PHE A 310 -1.80 -6.32 1.69
C PHE A 310 -2.41 -5.25 0.79
N VAL A 311 -2.28 -5.44 -0.53
CA VAL A 311 -3.09 -4.71 -1.49
C VAL A 311 -4.34 -5.54 -1.74
N SER A 312 -5.42 -5.16 -1.09
CA SER A 312 -6.71 -5.82 -1.16
C SER A 312 -7.81 -4.83 -1.53
N TYR A 313 -8.99 -5.34 -1.84
CA TYR A 313 -10.17 -4.52 -2.08
C TYR A 313 -11.43 -5.23 -1.60
N VAL A 314 -12.49 -4.43 -1.38
CA VAL A 314 -13.80 -4.91 -0.96
C VAL A 314 -14.84 -4.41 -1.95
N LEU A 315 -15.83 -5.26 -2.23
CA LEU A 315 -17.05 -4.88 -2.93
C LEU A 315 -18.12 -4.66 -1.85
N PRO A 316 -18.52 -3.41 -1.51
CA PRO A 316 -19.46 -3.15 -0.42
C PRO A 316 -20.82 -3.83 -0.64
N TYR A 317 -21.15 -4.15 -1.91
CA TYR A 317 -22.38 -4.82 -2.32
C TYR A 317 -22.11 -6.19 -2.95
N TYR A 318 -21.09 -6.91 -2.46
CA TYR A 318 -20.67 -8.21 -2.98
C TYR A 318 -21.85 -9.18 -3.19
N ASP A 319 -22.74 -9.30 -2.19
CA ASP A 319 -23.85 -10.24 -2.23
C ASP A 319 -24.90 -9.86 -3.30
N GLN A 320 -25.18 -8.57 -3.45
CA GLN A 320 -26.07 -8.11 -4.52
C GLN A 320 -25.50 -8.42 -5.89
N LEU A 321 -24.20 -8.19 -6.08
CA LEU A 321 -23.49 -8.47 -7.33
C LEU A 321 -23.53 -9.97 -7.69
N ALA A 322 -23.47 -10.84 -6.68
CA ALA A 322 -23.60 -12.29 -6.86
C ALA A 322 -25.04 -12.72 -7.17
N ALA A 323 -26.04 -11.99 -6.67
CA ALA A 323 -27.46 -12.28 -6.87
C ALA A 323 -28.05 -11.68 -8.16
N LEU A 324 -27.28 -10.89 -8.92
CA LEU A 324 -27.75 -10.26 -10.16
C LEU A 324 -28.12 -11.29 -11.24
N PRO A 325 -29.16 -11.03 -12.06
CA PRO A 325 -29.42 -11.81 -13.26
C PRO A 325 -28.19 -11.82 -14.18
N ALA A 326 -27.89 -12.98 -14.80
CA ALA A 326 -26.66 -13.20 -15.55
C ALA A 326 -26.34 -12.10 -16.59
N GLN A 327 -27.37 -11.59 -17.28
CA GLN A 327 -27.22 -10.52 -18.28
C GLN A 327 -26.74 -9.20 -17.66
N VAL A 328 -27.26 -8.83 -16.49
CA VAL A 328 -26.88 -7.61 -15.77
C VAL A 328 -25.53 -7.82 -15.07
N ALA A 329 -25.33 -9.00 -14.48
CA ALA A 329 -24.07 -9.39 -13.85
C ALA A 329 -22.90 -9.26 -14.82
N ALA A 330 -23.03 -9.76 -16.06
CA ALA A 330 -21.96 -9.67 -17.06
C ALA A 330 -21.52 -8.23 -17.37
N LEU A 331 -22.48 -7.29 -17.46
CA LEU A 331 -22.19 -5.88 -17.69
C LEU A 331 -21.46 -5.26 -16.49
N ILE A 332 -22.00 -5.46 -15.28
CA ILE A 332 -21.47 -4.85 -14.05
C ILE A 332 -20.11 -5.43 -13.68
N GLN A 333 -19.91 -6.74 -13.89
CA GLN A 333 -18.62 -7.40 -13.67
C GLN A 333 -17.50 -6.84 -14.57
N GLN A 334 -17.81 -6.35 -15.78
CA GLN A 334 -16.80 -5.66 -16.61
C GLN A 334 -16.35 -4.34 -15.98
N TYR A 335 -17.27 -3.58 -15.37
CA TYR A 335 -16.93 -2.35 -14.66
C TYR A 335 -16.08 -2.66 -13.43
N ILE A 336 -16.49 -3.61 -12.59
CA ILE A 336 -15.73 -4.03 -11.41
C ILE A 336 -14.34 -4.55 -11.81
N ALA A 337 -14.26 -5.39 -12.83
CA ALA A 337 -12.99 -5.92 -13.33
C ALA A 337 -12.06 -4.81 -13.85
N ARG A 338 -12.60 -3.70 -14.37
CA ARG A 338 -11.82 -2.51 -14.73
C ARG A 338 -11.38 -1.74 -13.49
N GLN A 339 -12.26 -1.54 -12.51
CA GLN A 339 -11.97 -0.80 -11.28
C GLN A 339 -10.91 -1.51 -10.42
N ARG A 340 -11.02 -2.82 -10.17
CA ARG A 340 -10.00 -3.58 -9.41
C ARG A 340 -8.62 -3.56 -10.05
N ARG A 341 -8.53 -3.43 -11.38
CA ARG A 341 -7.26 -3.30 -12.10
C ARG A 341 -6.61 -1.93 -11.92
N LYS A 342 -7.37 -0.90 -11.54
CA LYS A 342 -6.86 0.43 -11.23
C LYS A 342 -6.19 0.51 -9.86
N ILE A 343 -6.51 -0.38 -8.92
CA ILE A 343 -5.85 -0.48 -7.60
C ILE A 343 -4.57 -1.28 -7.78
N LYS A 344 -3.45 -0.62 -8.07
CA LYS A 344 -2.16 -1.30 -8.30
C LYS A 344 -1.15 -1.00 -7.20
N ARG A 345 -1.22 0.22 -6.68
CA ARG A 345 -0.22 0.90 -5.87
C ARG A 345 -0.78 1.27 -4.52
#